data_AF-A0A3N0AYR8-F1
#
_entry.id   AF-A0A3N0AYR8-F1
#
_cell.length_a   1.000
_cell.length_b   1.000
_cell.length_c   1.000
_cell.angle_alpha   90.00
_cell.angle_beta   90.00
_cell.angle_gamma   90.00
#
_symmetry.space_group_name_H-M   'P 1'
#
loop_
_entity.id
_entity.type
_entity.pdbx_description
1 polymer ?
#
loop_
_entity_poly.entity_id
_entity_poly.type
_entity_poly.pdbx_seq_one_letter_code
_entity_poly.pdbx_strand_id
1 'polypeptide(L)'
;MRTMKKSKMICAAVLTGVLGAAALAGCAHETADTGATYNPGEPPLMTASHEGRYESLGAAGCFGCHGGSDEVEVFLAAATPLPADHYVGGDASTHEIDGPRAECITCHPVAQE
;
A
#
# COMPACT_ATOMS: atom_id res chain seq x y z
N MET A 1 53.91 35.81 18.80
CA MET A 1 53.90 34.35 19.03
C MET A 1 52.74 33.75 18.24
N ARG A 2 53.00 32.99 17.18
CA ARG A 2 52.01 32.13 16.50
C ARG A 2 52.72 30.84 16.13
N THR A 3 52.60 29.84 16.99
CA THR A 3 53.19 28.51 16.81
C THR A 3 52.34 27.69 15.85
N MET A 4 52.93 27.25 14.74
CA MET A 4 52.37 26.22 13.87
C MET A 4 52.42 24.86 14.57
N LYS A 5 51.29 24.14 14.63
CA LYS A 5 51.24 22.74 15.10
C LYS A 5 50.60 21.83 14.03
N LYS A 6 51.52 21.17 13.32
CA LYS A 6 51.45 19.96 12.48
C LYS A 6 50.08 19.25 12.37
N SER A 7 49.58 19.20 11.14
CA SER A 7 48.48 18.35 10.66
C SER A 7 48.73 16.87 10.95
N LYS A 8 47.77 16.21 11.61
CA LYS A 8 47.66 14.75 11.64
C LYS A 8 46.47 14.35 10.79
N MET A 9 46.74 13.99 9.54
CA MET A 9 45.79 13.24 8.71
C MET A 9 45.83 11.79 9.21
N ILE A 10 44.70 11.29 9.69
CA ILE A 10 44.52 9.87 10.02
C ILE A 10 43.40 9.38 9.12
N CYS A 11 43.79 8.64 8.08
CA CYS A 11 42.88 7.79 7.31
C CYS A 11 42.39 6.67 8.21
N ALA A 12 41.07 6.54 8.36
CA ALA A 12 40.43 5.34 8.88
C ALA A 12 39.38 4.90 7.85
N ALA A 13 39.77 3.95 7.01
CA ALA A 13 38.88 3.16 6.18
C ALA A 13 38.33 2.01 7.03
N VAL A 14 37.00 1.90 7.15
CA VAL A 14 36.28 0.71 7.60
C VAL A 14 34.96 0.70 6.80
N LEU A 15 34.92 0.01 5.66
CA LEU A 15 34.41 -1.36 5.50
C LEU A 15 32.92 -1.53 5.82
N THR A 16 32.15 -1.65 4.72
CA THR A 16 31.04 -2.60 4.50
C THR A 16 29.85 -2.56 5.47
N GLY A 17 28.76 -1.93 5.02
CA GLY A 17 27.40 -2.22 5.45
C GLY A 17 26.55 -2.51 4.20
N VAL A 18 26.10 -3.75 4.10
CA VAL A 18 25.27 -4.34 3.04
C VAL A 18 24.16 -3.39 2.59
N LEU A 19 24.12 -3.04 1.30
CA LEU A 19 22.93 -2.46 0.68
C LEU A 19 21.84 -3.54 0.75
N GLY A 20 20.91 -3.37 1.68
CA GLY A 20 19.72 -4.19 1.81
C GLY A 20 18.83 -4.03 0.59
N ALA A 21 19.00 -4.92 -0.38
CA ALA A 21 17.96 -5.20 -1.38
C ALA A 21 16.94 -6.15 -0.76
N ALA A 22 16.08 -5.62 0.11
CA ALA A 22 14.96 -6.36 0.68
C ALA A 22 13.81 -5.39 1.01
N ALA A 23 13.02 -5.02 0.00
CA ALA A 23 11.72 -4.39 0.22
C ALA A 23 10.74 -4.49 -0.98
N LEU A 24 10.86 -5.53 -1.83
CA LEU A 24 9.82 -5.82 -2.85
C LEU A 24 8.95 -7.05 -2.47
N ALA A 25 8.98 -7.46 -1.20
CA ALA A 25 8.20 -8.61 -0.71
C ALA A 25 6.85 -8.19 -0.08
N GLY A 26 6.20 -7.14 -0.60
CA GLY A 26 4.97 -6.58 -0.01
C GLY A 26 3.66 -6.98 -0.72
N CYS A 27 3.73 -7.55 -1.91
CA CYS A 27 2.56 -7.70 -2.78
C CYS A 27 2.07 -9.15 -2.95
N ALA A 28 2.83 -10.12 -2.47
CA ALA A 28 2.46 -11.54 -2.50
C ALA A 28 2.32 -12.05 -1.06
N HIS A 29 1.36 -11.51 -0.33
CA HIS A 29 0.85 -12.17 0.86
C HIS A 29 -0.48 -12.79 0.47
N GLU A 30 -0.56 -14.12 0.56
CA GLU A 30 -1.81 -14.87 0.46
C GLU A 30 -2.84 -14.16 1.34
N THR A 31 -3.90 -13.63 0.74
CA THR A 31 -4.97 -12.96 1.48
C THR A 31 -5.58 -14.00 2.41
N ALA A 32 -5.36 -13.85 3.71
CA ALA A 32 -6.04 -14.67 4.70
C ALA A 32 -7.55 -14.48 4.53
N ASP A 33 -8.22 -15.48 3.97
CA ASP A 33 -9.67 -15.54 3.91
C ASP A 33 -10.20 -15.55 5.34
N THR A 34 -10.95 -14.52 5.72
CA THR A 34 -11.48 -14.40 7.08
C THR A 34 -12.63 -15.38 7.33
N GLY A 35 -13.11 -16.09 6.29
CA GLY A 35 -14.26 -16.99 6.35
C GLY A 35 -15.59 -16.27 6.62
N ALA A 36 -15.59 -14.94 6.62
CA ALA A 36 -16.78 -14.12 6.84
C ALA A 36 -17.64 -14.10 5.56
N THR A 37 -18.94 -14.34 5.72
CA THR A 37 -19.92 -14.17 4.64
C THR A 37 -20.63 -12.82 4.81
N TYR A 38 -20.68 -12.05 3.74
CA TYR A 38 -21.33 -10.73 3.71
C TYR A 38 -22.64 -10.78 2.93
N ASN A 39 -23.62 -9.97 3.32
CA ASN A 39 -24.85 -9.82 2.57
C ASN A 39 -24.61 -9.05 1.26
N PRO A 40 -25.48 -9.20 0.24
CA PRO A 40 -25.38 -8.38 -0.96
C PRO A 40 -25.39 -6.89 -0.64
N GLY A 41 -24.36 -6.17 -1.11
CA GLY A 41 -24.19 -4.73 -0.89
C GLY A 41 -23.59 -4.35 0.47
N GLU A 42 -23.33 -5.33 1.35
CA GLU A 42 -22.58 -5.09 2.58
C GLU A 42 -21.08 -4.98 2.25
N PRO A 43 -20.40 -3.90 2.67
CA PRO A 43 -18.98 -3.74 2.43
C PRO A 43 -18.19 -4.76 3.26
N PRO A 44 -17.32 -5.59 2.63
CA PRO A 44 -16.47 -6.51 3.39
C PRO A 44 -15.46 -5.77 4.26
N LEU A 45 -15.11 -6.37 5.41
CA LEU A 45 -14.01 -5.90 6.24
C LEU A 45 -12.67 -6.15 5.53
N MET A 46 -11.71 -5.26 5.74
CA MET A 46 -10.33 -5.50 5.31
C MET A 46 -9.65 -6.52 6.25
N THR A 47 -8.70 -7.29 5.73
CA THR A 47 -7.89 -8.19 6.57
C THR A 47 -7.05 -7.40 7.58
N ALA A 48 -6.71 -8.00 8.72
CA ALA A 48 -5.86 -7.36 9.75
C ALA A 48 -4.52 -6.84 9.21
N SER A 49 -3.99 -7.45 8.14
CA SER A 49 -2.77 -6.99 7.44
C SER A 49 -2.89 -5.62 6.73
N HIS A 50 -4.09 -5.03 6.70
CA HIS A 50 -4.35 -3.68 6.19
C HIS A 50 -4.30 -2.59 7.27
N GLU A 51 -4.05 -2.93 8.53
CA GLU A 51 -3.89 -1.96 9.62
C GLU A 51 -2.88 -0.84 9.27
N GLY A 52 -3.29 0.41 9.45
CA GLY A 52 -2.48 1.61 9.17
C GLY A 52 -2.20 1.91 7.69
N ARG A 53 -2.65 1.08 6.74
CA ARG A 53 -2.34 1.27 5.31
C ARG A 53 -3.04 2.47 4.71
N TYR A 54 -4.31 2.70 5.06
CA TYR A 54 -5.07 3.83 4.54
C TYR A 54 -4.48 5.16 5.01
N GLU A 55 -4.12 5.26 6.28
CA GLU A 55 -3.51 6.46 6.87
C GLU A 55 -2.13 6.75 6.24
N SER A 56 -1.41 5.71 5.85
CA SER A 56 -0.06 5.82 5.27
C SER A 56 -0.06 6.13 3.77
N LEU A 57 -1.00 5.55 3.02
CA LEU A 57 -0.99 5.57 1.55
C LEU A 57 -2.16 6.35 0.93
N GLY A 58 -3.22 6.60 1.70
CA GLY A 58 -4.49 7.11 1.22
C GLY A 58 -5.18 6.20 0.22
N ALA A 59 -6.26 6.72 -0.39
CA ALA A 59 -7.04 6.01 -1.39
C ALA A 59 -6.20 5.52 -2.58
N ALA A 60 -5.20 6.30 -3.01
CA ALA A 60 -4.34 5.95 -4.14
C ALA A 60 -3.54 4.65 -3.90
N GLY A 61 -3.10 4.41 -2.67
CA GLY A 61 -2.42 3.15 -2.32
C GLY A 61 -3.33 1.94 -2.37
N CYS A 62 -4.57 2.08 -1.89
CA CYS A 62 -5.60 1.05 -1.98
C CYS A 62 -5.94 0.77 -3.45
N PHE A 63 -6.10 1.83 -4.24
CA PHE A 63 -6.41 1.76 -5.67
C PHE A 63 -5.33 1.04 -6.47
N GLY A 64 -4.06 1.14 -6.08
CA GLY A 64 -2.96 0.44 -6.76
C GLY A 64 -3.11 -1.08 -6.82
N CYS A 65 -3.88 -1.69 -5.90
CA CYS A 65 -4.18 -3.12 -5.91
C CYS A 65 -5.66 -3.43 -6.23
N HIS A 66 -6.60 -2.60 -5.77
CA HIS A 66 -8.04 -2.85 -5.92
C HIS A 66 -8.68 -2.15 -7.14
N GLY A 67 -8.01 -1.13 -7.70
CA GLY A 67 -8.53 -0.32 -8.80
C GLY A 67 -8.32 -0.96 -10.16
N GLY A 68 -9.24 -0.75 -11.10
CA GLY A 68 -9.07 -1.15 -12.48
C GLY A 68 -7.94 -0.36 -13.15
N SER A 69 -7.09 -1.07 -13.89
CA SER A 69 -6.17 -0.44 -14.84
C SER A 69 -5.98 -1.36 -16.04
N ASP A 70 -5.75 -0.77 -17.20
CA ASP A 70 -5.45 -1.51 -18.43
C ASP A 70 -4.01 -2.10 -18.44
N GLU A 71 -3.18 -1.70 -17.47
CA GLU A 71 -1.72 -1.91 -17.48
C GLU A 71 -1.20 -2.75 -16.29
N VAL A 72 -2.01 -2.95 -15.24
CA VAL A 72 -1.58 -3.52 -13.96
C VAL A 72 -2.29 -4.85 -13.65
N GLU A 73 -2.53 -5.70 -14.66
CA GLU A 73 -3.11 -7.04 -14.45
C GLU A 73 -2.32 -7.89 -13.43
N VAL A 74 -1.02 -7.63 -13.23
CA VAL A 74 -0.12 -8.46 -12.41
C VAL A 74 -0.26 -8.23 -10.90
N PHE A 75 -0.61 -7.03 -10.43
CA PHE A 75 -0.91 -6.80 -9.00
C PHE A 75 -2.41 -6.93 -8.69
N LEU A 76 -3.25 -6.68 -9.69
CA LEU A 76 -4.71 -6.78 -9.61
C LEU A 76 -5.23 -8.21 -9.41
N ALA A 77 -4.51 -9.22 -9.89
CA ALA A 77 -4.94 -10.62 -9.77
C ALA A 77 -5.01 -11.12 -8.30
N ALA A 78 -4.37 -10.44 -7.35
CA ALA A 78 -4.33 -10.84 -5.94
C ALA A 78 -5.40 -10.18 -5.06
N ALA A 79 -6.12 -9.18 -5.58
CA ALA A 79 -7.09 -8.40 -4.80
C ALA A 79 -8.45 -8.38 -5.50
N THR A 80 -9.53 -8.37 -4.71
CA THR A 80 -10.87 -8.20 -5.27
C THR A 80 -10.98 -6.79 -5.89
N PRO A 81 -11.34 -6.65 -7.17
CA PRO A 81 -11.45 -5.36 -7.82
C PRO A 81 -12.62 -4.55 -7.25
N LEU A 82 -12.49 -3.23 -7.25
CA LEU A 82 -13.57 -2.33 -6.89
C LEU A 82 -14.78 -2.53 -7.82
N PRO A 83 -16.01 -2.60 -7.29
CA PRO A 83 -17.20 -2.67 -8.12
C PRO A 83 -17.45 -1.33 -8.84
N ALA A 84 -18.23 -1.38 -9.93
CA ALA A 84 -18.46 -0.23 -10.80
C ALA A 84 -18.99 1.01 -10.05
N ASP A 85 -19.80 0.82 -9.01
CA ASP A 85 -20.37 1.89 -8.19
C ASP A 85 -19.34 2.64 -7.33
N HIS A 86 -18.07 2.22 -7.34
CA HIS A 86 -16.96 2.94 -6.69
C HIS A 86 -16.27 3.94 -7.60
N TYR A 87 -16.58 3.92 -8.90
CA TYR A 87 -15.98 4.82 -9.88
C TYR A 87 -16.90 5.99 -10.20
N VAL A 88 -16.31 7.07 -10.71
CA VAL A 88 -17.03 8.24 -11.19
C VAL A 88 -18.09 7.81 -12.22
N GLY A 89 -19.35 8.18 -11.97
CA GLY A 89 -20.46 7.85 -12.85
C GLY A 89 -20.81 6.36 -12.92
N GLY A 90 -20.25 5.53 -12.04
CA GLY A 90 -20.46 4.08 -12.10
C GLY A 90 -19.65 3.40 -13.21
N ASP A 91 -18.59 4.02 -13.72
CA ASP A 91 -17.85 3.56 -14.88
C ASP A 91 -16.39 3.27 -14.53
N ALA A 92 -16.04 1.98 -14.45
CA ALA A 92 -14.69 1.52 -14.15
C ALA A 92 -13.64 1.98 -15.17
N SER A 93 -14.04 2.29 -16.41
CA SER A 93 -13.12 2.77 -17.45
C SER A 93 -12.60 4.18 -17.21
N THR A 94 -13.21 4.92 -16.28
CA THR A 94 -12.71 6.23 -15.84
C THR A 94 -11.41 6.11 -15.06
N HIS A 95 -11.15 4.94 -14.44
CA HIS A 95 -10.06 4.72 -13.49
C HIS A 95 -10.00 5.78 -12.37
N GLU A 96 -11.14 6.42 -12.08
CA GLU A 96 -11.26 7.47 -11.07
C GLU A 96 -12.30 7.05 -10.03
N ILE A 97 -11.91 7.08 -8.76
CA ILE A 97 -12.81 6.78 -7.64
C ILE A 97 -13.80 7.92 -7.47
N ASP A 98 -15.08 7.59 -7.25
CA ASP A 98 -16.07 8.58 -6.85
C ASP A 98 -15.68 9.21 -5.51
N GLY A 99 -15.55 10.54 -5.45
CA GLY A 99 -14.91 11.26 -4.35
C GLY A 99 -15.31 10.79 -2.94
N PRO A 100 -16.62 10.66 -2.60
CA PRO A 100 -17.06 10.16 -1.30
C PRO A 100 -16.60 8.73 -0.97
N ARG A 101 -16.37 7.89 -1.99
CA ARG A 101 -15.92 6.49 -1.85
C ARG A 101 -14.41 6.35 -1.75
N ALA A 102 -13.65 7.45 -1.90
CA ALA A 102 -12.22 7.46 -1.62
C ALA A 102 -11.92 7.29 -0.12
N GLU A 103 -12.88 7.55 0.78
CA GLU A 103 -12.76 7.33 2.23
C GLU A 103 -12.98 5.85 2.60
N CYS A 104 -12.13 4.95 2.06
CA CYS A 104 -12.32 3.50 2.05
C CYS A 104 -12.65 2.92 3.44
N ILE A 105 -11.90 3.35 4.46
CA ILE A 105 -12.00 2.84 5.84
C ILE A 105 -13.35 3.13 6.50
N THR A 106 -14.12 4.09 5.99
CA THR A 106 -15.43 4.44 6.54
C THR A 106 -16.43 3.29 6.40
N CYS A 107 -16.33 2.56 5.29
CA CYS A 107 -17.20 1.42 4.99
C CYS A 107 -16.47 0.07 5.11
N HIS A 108 -15.16 0.05 4.87
CA HIS A 108 -14.32 -1.14 4.93
C HIS A 108 -13.31 -1.05 6.08
N PRO A 109 -13.72 -1.05 7.35
CA PRO A 109 -12.77 -1.03 8.45
C PRO A 109 -11.92 -2.32 8.47
N VAL A 110 -10.75 -2.23 9.11
CA VAL A 110 -9.88 -3.38 9.32
C VAL A 110 -10.51 -4.31 10.35
N ALA A 111 -10.60 -5.60 10.01
CA ALA A 111 -11.05 -6.63 10.92
C ALA A 111 -10.16 -6.68 12.17
N GLN A 112 -10.79 -6.66 13.34
CA GLN A 112 -10.09 -6.80 14.62
C GLN A 112 -9.99 -8.29 14.96
N GLU A 113 -8.84 -8.72 15.47
CA GLU A 113 -8.53 -10.11 15.84
C GLU A 113 -9.09 -10.52 17.21
#